data_AF-A0A1M5V2R0-F1
#
_entry.id   AF-A0A1M5V2R0-F1
#
_cell.length_a   1.000
_cell.length_b   1.000
_cell.length_c   1.000
_cell.angle_alpha   90.00
_cell.angle_beta   90.00
_cell.angle_gamma   90.00
#
_symmetry.space_group_name_H-M   'P 1'
#
loop_
_entity.id
_entity.type
_entity.pdbx_description
1 polymer ?
#
loop_
_entity_poly.entity_id
_entity_poly.type
_entity_poly.pdbx_seq_one_letter_code
_entity_poly.pdbx_strand_id
1 'polypeptide(L)'
;MPTSNYFHQTKLTPEQENRLFNVKRSETEGTDLNIHLKAREYLMLMQAILSGHPQIEYRDLWQIQVFIHNLITELEREYLDG
;
A
#
# COMPACT_ATOMS: atom_id res chain seq x y z
N MET A 1 14.78 18.44 -26.80
CA MET A 1 14.68 17.89 -25.42
C MET A 1 13.23 17.53 -25.18
N PRO A 2 12.87 16.28 -24.83
CA PRO A 2 11.49 15.97 -24.47
C PRO A 2 11.29 16.19 -22.97
N THR A 3 10.32 17.03 -22.63
CA THR A 3 9.84 17.26 -21.26
C THR A 3 9.01 16.06 -20.81
N SER A 4 9.57 15.26 -19.91
CA SER A 4 8.92 14.13 -19.25
C SER A 4 7.83 14.64 -18.29
N ASN A 5 6.56 14.53 -18.69
CA ASN A 5 5.38 14.78 -17.86
C ASN A 5 4.79 13.45 -17.34
N TYR A 6 5.60 12.63 -16.67
CA TYR A 6 5.17 11.30 -16.24
C TYR A 6 4.50 11.26 -14.85
N PHE A 7 4.44 12.38 -14.14
CA PHE A 7 3.71 12.50 -12.87
C PHE A 7 2.43 13.31 -13.05
N HIS A 8 1.49 12.77 -13.83
CA HIS A 8 0.10 13.10 -13.57
C HIS A 8 -0.24 12.46 -12.22
N GLN A 9 -0.28 13.27 -11.16
CA GLN A 9 -0.94 12.91 -9.91
C GLN A 9 -2.32 12.35 -10.26
N THR A 10 -2.48 11.03 -10.25
CA THR A 10 -3.78 10.38 -10.25
C THR A 10 -4.44 10.79 -8.94
N LYS A 11 -5.16 11.91 -8.98
CA LYS A 11 -6.02 12.36 -7.90
C LYS A 11 -7.02 11.24 -7.68
N LEU A 12 -6.97 10.64 -6.49
CA LEU A 12 -7.96 9.64 -6.08
C LEU A 12 -9.34 10.27 -6.21
N THR A 13 -10.32 9.52 -6.70
CA THR A 13 -11.68 10.03 -6.72
C THR A 13 -12.17 10.18 -5.27
N PRO A 14 -13.07 11.13 -4.97
CA PRO A 14 -13.63 11.29 -3.63
C PRO A 14 -14.25 10.00 -3.07
N GLU A 15 -14.70 9.09 -3.95
CA GLU A 15 -15.21 7.77 -3.59
C GLU A 15 -14.09 6.80 -3.17
N GLN A 16 -12.92 6.86 -3.82
CA GLN A 16 -11.74 6.08 -3.44
C GLN A 16 -11.17 6.59 -2.11
N GLU A 17 -11.08 7.91 -1.93
CA GLU A 17 -10.66 8.52 -0.66
C GLU A 17 -11.60 8.14 0.48
N ASN A 18 -12.92 8.20 0.26
CA ASN A 18 -13.88 7.77 1.28
C ASN A 18 -13.77 6.28 1.62
N ARG A 19 -13.50 5.38 0.66
CA ARG A 19 -13.30 3.97 0.99
C ARG A 19 -12.03 3.71 1.80
N LEU A 20 -10.97 4.49 1.54
CA LEU A 20 -9.69 4.38 2.24
C LEU A 20 -9.73 4.95 3.66
N PHE A 21 -10.42 6.09 3.86
CA PHE A 21 -10.36 6.84 5.11
C PHE A 21 -11.61 6.74 5.99
N ASN A 22 -12.71 6.19 5.48
CA ASN A 22 -14.01 6.17 6.17
C ASN A 22 -14.36 4.77 6.74
N VAL A 23 -13.34 3.96 7.04
CA VAL A 23 -13.52 2.73 7.84
C VAL A 23 -13.98 3.15 9.23
N LYS A 24 -15.23 2.83 9.55
CA LYS A 24 -15.90 3.15 10.82
C LYS A 24 -14.99 2.86 12.03
N ARG A 25 -14.83 3.88 12.86
CA ARG A 25 -14.07 3.95 14.12
C ARG A 25 -14.61 3.06 15.26
N SER A 26 -15.45 2.06 14.97
CA SER A 26 -16.19 1.29 16.00
C SER A 26 -15.76 -0.17 16.15
N GLU A 27 -14.65 -0.58 15.55
CA GLU A 27 -14.14 -1.97 15.65
C GLU A 27 -12.76 -2.05 16.33
N THR A 28 -12.33 -1.01 17.03
CA THR A 28 -10.99 -0.85 17.64
C THR A 28 -10.64 -1.81 18.78
N GLU A 29 -11.49 -2.78 19.12
CA GLU A 29 -11.21 -3.78 20.17
C GLU A 29 -11.03 -5.22 19.62
N GLY A 30 -11.07 -5.41 18.29
CA GLY A 30 -10.81 -6.70 17.63
C GLY A 30 -9.93 -6.62 16.37
N THR A 31 -9.13 -5.55 16.23
CA THR A 31 -8.71 -5.00 14.92
C THR A 31 -7.24 -5.13 14.55
N ASP A 32 -6.40 -5.79 15.35
CA ASP A 32 -4.96 -5.82 15.02
C ASP A 32 -4.61 -6.84 13.91
N LEU A 33 -5.18 -8.05 13.91
CA LEU A 33 -4.95 -8.98 12.79
C LEU A 33 -5.46 -8.42 11.44
N ASN A 34 -6.56 -7.66 11.49
CA ASN A 34 -7.22 -7.12 10.31
C ASN A 34 -6.38 -5.99 9.67
N ILE A 35 -5.61 -5.22 10.45
CA ILE A 35 -4.76 -4.17 9.88
C ILE A 35 -3.57 -4.74 9.10
N HIS A 36 -2.95 -5.81 9.58
CA HIS A 36 -1.84 -6.46 8.86
C HIS A 36 -2.32 -7.10 7.56
N LEU A 37 -3.46 -7.80 7.57
CA LEU A 37 -4.08 -8.38 6.38
C LEU A 37 -4.41 -7.30 5.34
N LYS A 38 -5.03 -6.19 5.75
CA LYS A 38 -5.29 -5.05 4.84
C LYS A 38 -3.99 -4.47 4.28
N ALA A 39 -2.96 -4.31 5.10
CA ALA A 39 -1.67 -3.81 4.63
C ALA A 39 -1.03 -4.73 3.58
N ARG A 40 -1.15 -6.06 3.74
CA ARG A 40 -0.73 -7.05 2.73
C ARG A 40 -1.51 -6.92 1.44
N GLU A 41 -2.83 -6.82 1.51
CA GLU A 41 -3.69 -6.66 0.33
C GLU A 41 -3.31 -5.41 -0.46
N TYR A 42 -3.09 -4.27 0.21
CA TYR A 42 -2.64 -3.04 -0.46
C TYR A 42 -1.27 -3.18 -1.11
N LEU A 43 -0.32 -3.86 -0.46
CA LEU A 43 1.00 -4.11 -1.03
C LEU A 43 0.91 -4.98 -2.30
N MET A 44 0.09 -6.04 -2.28
CA MET A 44 -0.14 -6.90 -3.44
C MET A 44 -0.79 -6.14 -4.60
N LEU A 45 -1.78 -5.29 -4.31
CA LEU A 45 -2.42 -4.42 -5.31
C LEU A 45 -1.42 -3.47 -5.95
N MET A 46 -0.56 -2.83 -5.15
CA MET A 46 0.49 -1.94 -5.63
C MET A 46 1.46 -2.68 -6.57
N GLN A 47 1.89 -3.89 -6.19
CA GLN A 47 2.77 -4.72 -7.02
C GLN A 47 2.11 -5.11 -8.34
N ALA A 48 0.84 -5.49 -8.33
CA ALA A 48 0.08 -5.85 -9.53
C ALA A 48 -0.07 -4.66 -10.49
N ILE A 49 -0.40 -3.47 -9.99
CA ILE A 49 -0.51 -2.25 -10.79
C ILE A 49 0.85 -1.93 -11.43
N LEU A 50 1.92 -1.96 -10.64
CA LEU A 50 3.25 -1.62 -11.14
C LEU A 50 3.73 -2.61 -12.20
N SER A 51 3.43 -3.91 -12.06
CA SER A 51 3.75 -4.96 -13.06
C SER A 51 3.24 -4.64 -14.47
N GLY A 52 2.15 -3.87 -14.59
CA GLY A 52 1.59 -3.43 -15.87
C GLY A 52 2.25 -2.19 -16.47
N HIS A 53 3.20 -1.54 -15.79
CA HIS A 53 3.80 -0.27 -16.19
C HIS A 53 5.34 -0.36 -16.32
N PRO A 54 5.87 -0.89 -17.44
CA PRO A 54 7.31 -1.11 -17.66
C PRO A 54 8.15 0.18 -17.79
N GLN A 55 7.50 1.35 -17.89
CA GLN A 55 8.16 2.66 -18.05
C GLN A 55 8.54 3.30 -16.72
N ILE A 56 8.14 2.71 -15.60
CA ILE A 56 8.45 3.19 -14.27
C ILE A 56 9.84 2.69 -13.88
N GLU A 57 10.70 3.53 -13.30
CA GLU A 57 11.99 3.10 -12.77
C GLU A 57 11.76 2.15 -11.59
N TYR A 58 11.78 0.85 -11.90
CA TYR A 58 11.44 -0.22 -10.97
C TYR A 58 12.36 -0.31 -9.77
N ARG A 59 13.57 0.24 -9.84
CA ARG A 59 14.59 0.06 -8.82
C ARG A 59 14.20 0.70 -7.49
N ASP A 60 13.83 1.98 -7.51
CA ASP A 60 13.51 2.72 -6.29
C ASP A 60 12.16 2.28 -5.71
N LEU A 61 11.20 1.98 -6.58
CA LEU A 61 9.90 1.42 -6.18
C LEU A 61 10.02 0.02 -5.60
N TRP A 62 10.91 -0.82 -6.13
CA TRP A 62 11.17 -2.13 -5.56
C TRP A 62 11.76 -2.02 -4.15
N GLN A 63 12.70 -1.09 -3.93
CA GLN A 63 13.25 -0.85 -2.59
C GLN A 63 12.16 -0.42 -1.60
N ILE A 64 11.27 0.48 -2.01
CA ILE A 64 10.12 0.90 -1.19
C ILE A 64 9.19 -0.27 -0.89
N GLN A 65 8.88 -1.12 -1.88
CA GLN A 65 8.02 -2.30 -1.69
C GLN A 65 8.64 -3.33 -0.74
N VAL A 66 9.95 -3.59 -0.86
CA VAL A 66 10.67 -4.49 0.05
C VAL A 66 10.67 -3.93 1.47
N PHE A 67 10.89 -2.63 1.62
CA PHE A 67 10.81 -1.98 2.92
C PHE A 67 9.42 -2.15 3.57
N ILE A 68 8.35 -1.84 2.82
CA ILE A 68 6.98 -1.99 3.30
C ILE A 68 6.67 -3.47 3.62
N HIS A 69 7.09 -4.39 2.77
CA HIS A 69 6.93 -5.83 3.00
C HIS A 69 7.56 -6.27 4.34
N ASN A 70 8.81 -5.86 4.58
CA ASN A 70 9.53 -6.21 5.80
C ASN A 70 8.86 -5.60 7.02
N LEU A 71 8.46 -4.33 6.94
CA LEU A 71 7.75 -3.66 8.03
C LEU A 71 6.45 -4.39 8.40
N ILE A 72 5.63 -4.76 7.42
CA ILE A 72 4.41 -5.53 7.67
C ILE A 72 4.75 -6.88 8.32
N THR A 73 5.78 -7.56 7.83
CA THR A 73 6.20 -8.87 8.35
C THR A 73 6.65 -8.82 9.81
N GLU A 74 7.45 -7.81 10.18
CA GLU A 74 7.91 -7.65 11.57
C GLU A 74 6.75 -7.28 12.50
N LEU A 75 5.86 -6.38 12.06
CA LEU A 75 4.66 -6.04 12.84
C LEU A 75 3.70 -7.25 13.01
N GLU A 76 3.55 -8.07 11.96
CA GLU A 76 2.80 -9.34 12.03
C GLU A 76 3.41 -10.30 13.06
N ARG A 77 4.75 -10.40 13.12
CA ARG A 77 5.45 -11.24 14.11
C ARG A 77 5.27 -10.72 15.52
N GLU A 78 5.52 -9.44 15.74
CA GLU A 78 5.33 -8.80 17.05
C GLU A 78 3.90 -9.00 17.57
N TYR A 79 2.90 -8.94 16.68
CA TYR A 79 1.51 -9.19 17.03
C TYR A 79 1.22 -10.66 17.37
N LEU A 80 1.82 -11.62 16.65
CA LEU A 80 1.60 -13.06 16.88
C LEU A 80 2.38 -13.62 18.07
N ASP A 81 3.49 -12.97 18.45
CA ASP A 81 4.35 -13.35 19.57
C ASP A 81 3.91 -12.73 20.92
N GLY A 82 3.01 -11.74 20.90
CA GLY A 82 2.45 -11.05 22.08
C GLY A 82 1.16 -11.67 22.61
#